data_AF-A0A3D0QG97-F1
#
_entry.id   AF-A0A3D0QG97-F1
#
_cell.length_a   1.000
_cell.length_b   1.000
_cell.length_c   1.000
_cell.angle_alpha   90.00
_cell.angle_beta   90.00
_cell.angle_gamma   90.00
#
_symmetry.space_group_name_H-M   'P 1'
#
loop_
_entity.id
_entity.type
_entity.pdbx_description
1 polymer ?
#
loop_
_entity_poly.entity_id
_entity_poly.type
_entity_poly.pdbx_seq_one_letter_code
_entity_poly.pdbx_strand_id
1 'polypeptide(L)'
;MIRSILIALCVLFLAACQEKFSLDELAGARTTFVVGDTTYLEIVPPYEGFNEPHGILMGNDKLLYVADTRNNRIVQMDIAGQVLGTRSMVRPYA
;
A
#
# COMPACT_ATOMS: atom_id res chain seq x y z
N MET A 1 -22.64 38.67 7.64
CA MET A 1 -22.61 37.45 6.81
C MET A 1 -21.39 37.38 5.90
N ILE A 2 -21.18 38.32 4.97
CA ILE A 2 -20.02 38.30 4.03
C ILE A 2 -18.65 38.34 4.74
N ARG A 3 -18.48 39.20 5.75
CA ARG A 3 -17.24 39.26 6.55
C ARG A 3 -16.89 37.94 7.25
N SER A 4 -17.90 37.25 7.78
CA SER A 4 -17.74 35.96 8.46
C SER A 4 -17.32 34.86 7.47
N ILE A 5 -17.83 34.91 6.23
CA ILE A 5 -17.45 33.99 5.16
C ILE A 5 -15.99 34.23 4.72
N LEU A 6 -15.58 35.49 4.54
CA LEU A 6 -14.20 35.82 4.19
C LEU A 6 -13.19 35.36 5.25
N ILE A 7 -13.52 35.51 6.54
CA ILE A 7 -12.67 35.05 7.63
C ILE A 7 -12.57 33.52 7.61
N ALA A 8 -13.69 32.80 7.46
CA ALA A 8 -13.69 31.35 7.38
C ALA A 8 -12.89 30.82 6.18
N LEU A 9 -13.02 31.46 5.01
CA LEU A 9 -12.28 31.09 3.81
C LEU A 9 -10.77 31.31 3.99
N CYS A 10 -10.38 32.42 4.64
CA CYS A 10 -8.99 32.74 4.93
C CYS A 10 -8.38 31.73 5.92
N VAL A 11 -9.14 31.32 6.95
CA VAL A 11 -8.72 30.29 7.92
C VAL A 11 -8.55 28.93 7.23
N LEU A 12 -9.47 28.54 6.34
CA LEU A 12 -9.35 27.33 5.52
C LEU A 12 -8.11 27.36 4.63
N PHE A 13 -7.82 28.50 4.00
CA PHE A 13 -6.66 28.66 3.13
C PHE A 13 -5.34 28.59 3.89
N LEU A 14 -5.28 29.19 5.08
CA LEU A 14 -4.10 29.16 5.95
C LEU A 14 -3.90 27.78 6.62
N ALA A 15 -4.98 27.05 6.92
CA ALA A 15 -4.93 25.70 7.45
C ALA A 15 -4.63 24.62 6.38
N ALA A 16 -4.74 24.97 5.10
CA ALA A 16 -4.44 24.06 3.99
C ALA A 16 -2.93 23.88 3.71
N CYS A 17 -2.06 24.64 4.39
CA CYS A 17 -0.63 24.35 4.44
C CYS A 17 -0.39 23.07 5.25
N GLN A 18 -0.48 21.92 4.60
CA GLN A 18 -0.04 20.65 5.17
C GLN A 18 1.49 20.57 4.99
N GLU A 19 2.22 20.29 6.06
CA GLU A 19 3.65 20.04 5.97
C GLU A 19 3.92 18.72 5.24
N LYS A 20 5.10 18.62 4.61
CA LYS A 20 5.55 17.37 3.99
C LYS A 20 5.68 16.32 5.08
N PHE A 21 5.05 15.16 4.90
CA PHE A 21 5.18 14.02 5.79
C PHE A 21 6.65 13.74 6.12
N SER A 22 7.02 13.80 7.41
CA SER A 22 8.39 13.57 7.85
C SER A 22 8.67 12.07 7.88
N LEU A 23 9.73 11.65 7.19
CA LEU A 23 10.13 10.25 7.16
C LEU A 23 10.68 9.76 8.51
N ASP A 24 11.08 10.69 9.39
CA ASP A 24 11.55 10.38 10.74
C ASP A 24 10.44 9.77 11.62
N GLU A 25 9.16 9.97 11.25
CA GLU A 25 7.99 9.41 11.95
C GLU A 25 7.76 7.91 11.64
N LEU A 26 8.41 7.36 10.62
CA LEU A 26 8.36 5.94 10.27
C LEU A 26 9.31 5.13 11.18
N ALA A 27 8.97 5.02 12.45
CA ALA A 27 9.69 4.18 13.41
C ALA A 27 9.68 2.71 12.95
N GLY A 28 10.84 2.18 12.53
CA GLY A 28 11.00 0.77 12.14
C GLY A 28 11.39 0.53 10.69
N ALA A 29 11.39 1.56 9.84
CA ALA A 29 11.93 1.47 8.49
C ALA A 29 13.45 1.27 8.56
N ARG A 30 13.90 0.03 8.37
CA ARG A 30 15.33 -0.26 8.16
C ARG A 30 15.72 0.33 6.81
N THR A 31 16.39 1.48 6.77
CA THR A 31 17.43 1.81 5.75
C THR A 31 17.93 3.25 5.87
N THR A 32 19.20 3.44 5.54
CA THR A 32 19.77 4.72 5.15
C THR A 32 19.13 5.19 3.85
N PHE A 33 18.34 6.26 3.90
CA PHE A 33 17.61 6.79 2.74
C PHE A 33 18.52 7.63 1.84
N VAL A 34 18.53 7.34 0.54
CA VAL A 34 19.04 8.27 -0.49
C VAL A 34 17.84 9.03 -1.04
N VAL A 35 17.74 10.31 -0.70
CA VAL A 35 16.62 11.16 -1.13
C VAL A 35 16.70 11.39 -2.64
N GLY A 36 15.73 10.86 -3.38
CA GLY A 36 15.48 11.13 -4.80
C GLY A 36 13.98 11.33 -5.07
N ASP A 37 13.61 11.65 -6.31
CA ASP A 37 12.23 12.00 -6.71
C ASP A 37 11.21 10.87 -6.48
N THR A 38 11.64 9.61 -6.39
CA THR A 38 10.82 8.47 -5.99
C THR A 38 11.59 7.62 -5.00
N THR A 39 11.10 7.52 -3.77
CA THR A 39 11.69 6.68 -2.71
C THR A 39 10.65 5.65 -2.28
N TYR A 40 10.99 4.38 -2.42
CA TYR A 40 10.16 3.28 -1.93
C TYR A 40 10.45 3.06 -0.45
N LEU A 41 9.40 3.11 0.37
CA LEU A 41 9.47 2.85 1.80
C LEU A 41 8.80 1.51 2.09
N GLU A 42 9.56 0.62 2.70
CA GLU A 42 9.04 -0.67 3.16
C GLU A 42 8.32 -0.46 4.51
N ILE A 43 6.99 -0.30 4.46
CA ILE A 43 6.15 -0.03 5.65
C ILE A 43 5.76 -1.35 6.35
N VAL A 44 5.71 -2.46 5.60
CA VAL A 44 5.42 -3.82 6.07
C VAL A 44 6.59 -4.71 5.62
N PRO A 45 7.09 -5.65 6.45
CA PRO A 45 8.16 -6.57 6.04
C PRO A 45 7.81 -7.28 4.72
N PRO A 46 8.83 -7.74 3.97
CA PRO A 46 8.59 -8.32 2.66
C PRO A 46 7.76 -9.60 2.83
N TYR A 47 6.82 -9.83 1.92
CA TYR A 47 6.03 -11.05 1.93
C TYR A 47 6.91 -12.24 1.55
N GLU A 48 7.08 -13.15 2.49
CA GLU A 48 7.89 -14.36 2.30
C GLU A 48 7.07 -15.53 1.74
N GLY A 49 7.76 -16.51 1.15
CA GLY A 49 7.16 -17.79 0.75
C GLY A 49 6.42 -17.80 -0.60
N PHE A 50 6.46 -16.70 -1.36
CA PHE A 50 6.10 -16.70 -2.78
C PHE A 50 7.24 -17.28 -3.64
N ASN A 51 6.91 -17.91 -4.76
CA ASN A 51 7.86 -18.50 -5.69
C ASN A 51 7.43 -18.22 -7.12
N GLU A 52 8.09 -17.26 -7.76
CA GLU A 52 7.71 -16.70 -9.06
C GLU A 52 6.20 -16.39 -9.13
N PRO A 53 5.71 -15.41 -8.34
CA PRO A 53 4.35 -14.92 -8.53
C PRO A 53 4.26 -14.15 -9.85
N HIS A 54 3.33 -14.52 -10.72
CA HIS A 54 3.22 -13.91 -12.06
C HIS A 54 2.15 -12.83 -12.16
N GLY A 55 1.18 -12.79 -11.24
CA GLY A 55 0.05 -11.88 -11.36
C GLY A 55 -0.64 -11.63 -10.04
N ILE A 56 -1.26 -10.45 -9.95
CA ILE A 56 -2.09 -10.01 -8.84
C ILE A 56 -3.35 -9.34 -9.38
N LEU A 57 -4.49 -9.64 -8.77
CA LEU A 57 -5.78 -9.04 -9.12
C LEU A 57 -6.61 -8.76 -7.87
N MET A 58 -7.37 -7.67 -7.88
CA MET A 58 -8.35 -7.36 -6.83
C MET A 58 -9.72 -7.83 -7.29
N GLY A 59 -10.38 -8.66 -6.48
CA GLY A 59 -11.75 -9.09 -6.74
C GLY A 59 -12.79 -8.04 -6.35
N ASN A 60 -14.01 -8.21 -6.83
CA ASN A 60 -15.17 -7.37 -6.45
C ASN A 60 -15.53 -7.49 -4.96
N ASP A 61 -15.04 -8.54 -4.30
CA ASP A 61 -15.09 -8.80 -2.87
C ASP A 61 -14.04 -8.01 -2.06
N LYS A 62 -13.22 -7.19 -2.74
CA LYS A 62 -12.13 -6.39 -2.15
C LYS A 62 -11.01 -7.24 -1.56
N LEU A 63 -10.83 -8.45 -2.07
CA LEU A 63 -9.71 -9.32 -1.73
C LEU A 63 -8.67 -9.31 -2.86
N LEU A 64 -7.41 -9.45 -2.47
CA LEU A 64 -6.29 -9.61 -3.39
C LEU A 64 -6.08 -11.10 -3.67
N TYR A 65 -5.87 -11.42 -4.94
CA TYR A 65 -5.57 -12.78 -5.39
C TYR A 65 -4.24 -12.77 -6.13
N VAL A 66 -3.27 -13.54 -5.65
CA VAL A 66 -1.93 -13.66 -6.22
C VAL A 66 -1.77 -15.03 -6.88
N ALA A 67 -1.36 -15.05 -8.14
CA ALA A 67 -0.96 -16.24 -8.86
C ALA A 67 0.50 -16.60 -8.50
N ASP A 68 0.69 -17.48 -7.51
CA ASP A 68 1.99 -17.94 -7.02
C ASP A 68 2.46 -19.15 -7.84
N THR A 69 2.98 -18.87 -9.04
CA THR A 69 3.03 -19.83 -10.16
C THR A 69 3.88 -21.05 -9.88
N ARG A 70 5.10 -20.91 -9.32
CA ARG A 70 5.95 -22.07 -9.01
C ARG A 70 5.55 -22.82 -7.73
N ASN A 71 4.65 -22.25 -6.93
CA ASN A 71 4.05 -22.95 -5.80
C ASN A 71 2.69 -23.61 -6.14
N ASN A 72 2.23 -23.54 -7.39
CA ASN A 72 0.96 -24.14 -7.83
C ASN A 72 -0.24 -23.77 -6.94
N ARG A 73 -0.36 -22.49 -6.59
CA ARG A 73 -1.47 -21.99 -5.78
C ARG A 73 -1.90 -20.58 -6.16
N ILE A 74 -3.18 -20.29 -5.92
CA ILE A 74 -3.67 -18.92 -5.76
C ILE A 74 -3.65 -18.59 -4.27
N VAL A 75 -3.07 -17.45 -3.91
CA VAL A 75 -3.09 -16.92 -2.54
C VAL A 75 -4.14 -15.82 -2.46
N GLN A 76 -5.04 -15.93 -1.49
CA GLN A 76 -6.08 -14.93 -1.20
C GLN A 76 -5.65 -14.11 0.01
N MET A 77 -5.72 -12.79 -0.11
CA MET A 77 -5.24 -11.85 0.90
C MET A 77 -6.24 -10.71 1.09
N ASP A 78 -6.25 -10.09 2.27
CA ASP A 78 -6.90 -8.80 2.43
C ASP A 78 -6.03 -7.65 1.88
N ILE A 79 -6.55 -6.42 1.94
CA ILE A 79 -5.85 -5.22 1.44
C ILE A 79 -4.64 -4.80 2.30
N ALA A 80 -4.54 -5.30 3.54
CA ALA A 80 -3.37 -5.12 4.39
C ALA A 80 -2.31 -6.19 4.12
N GLY A 81 -2.62 -7.14 3.22
CA GLY A 81 -1.78 -8.26 2.85
C GLY A 81 -1.76 -9.41 3.84
N GLN A 82 -2.73 -9.49 4.75
CA GLN A 82 -2.93 -10.70 5.54
C GLN A 82 -3.40 -11.83 4.63
N VAL A 83 -2.70 -12.96 4.66
CA VAL A 83 -3.12 -14.17 3.94
C VAL A 83 -4.36 -14.75 4.62
N LEU A 84 -5.46 -14.82 3.88
CA LEU A 84 -6.74 -15.38 4.34
C LEU A 84 -6.87 -16.87 3.98
N GLY A 85 -6.24 -17.29 2.88
CA GLY A 85 -6.29 -18.67 2.44
C GLY A 85 -5.53 -18.92 1.14
N THR A 86 -5.46 -20.19 0.75
CA THR A 86 -4.82 -20.62 -0.50
C THR A 86 -5.65 -21.68 -1.20
N ARG A 87 -5.63 -21.67 -2.53
CA ARG A 87 -6.25 -22.71 -3.36
C ARG A 87 -5.22 -23.31 -4.31
N SER A 88 -5.08 -24.63 -4.30
CA SER A 88 -4.21 -25.33 -5.24
C SER A 88 -4.71 -25.16 -6.68
N MET A 89 -3.83 -24.73 -7.56
CA MET A 89 -4.08 -24.56 -8.99
C MET A 89 -2.74 -24.74 -9.71
N VAL A 90 -2.68 -25.58 -10.74
CA VAL A 90 -1.41 -25.86 -11.41
C VAL A 90 -1.00 -24.66 -12.27
N ARG A 91 0.21 -24.12 -12.03
CA ARG A 91 0.85 -23.03 -12.78
C ARG A 91 -0.10 -21.86 -13.12
N PRO A 92 -0.73 -21.22 -12.12
CA PRO A 92 -1.63 -20.10 -12.37
C PRO A 92 -0.87 -18.91 -12.96
N TYR A 93 -1.55 -18.15 -13.81
CA TYR A 93 -1.08 -16.93 -14.45
C TYR A 93 -2.28 -15.96 -14.55
N ALA A 94 -2.05 -14.65 -14.56
CA ALA A 94 -3.08 -13.62 -14.70
C ALA A 94 -2.83 -12.76 -15.93
#